data_AF-A0A355GJP6-F1
#
_entry.id   AF-A0A355GJP6-F1
#
_cell.length_a   1.000
_cell.length_b   1.000
_cell.length_c   1.000
_cell.angle_alpha   90.00
_cell.angle_beta   90.00
_cell.angle_gamma   90.00
#
_symmetry.space_group_name_H-M   'P 1'
#
loop_
_entity.id
_entity.type
_entity.pdbx_description
1 polymer ?
#
loop_
_entity_poly.entity_id
_entity_poly.type
_entity_poly.pdbx_seq_one_letter_code
_entity_poly.pdbx_strand_id
1 'polypeptide(L)'
;MVSSTQIKTIQDIMRKDVGVDGDAQRIGQLTWMIFLKIFEDREREFELLDEKYKSPIPEPFRWRNWAADPEGMTGDELLDFVNNHLFAKLKELRVDKNPMAYVIRSAFEDAYNYMKSGQLLRQVINKLNEDLDFNRTKDRHLFNDIYEQILKDLQSAGNAGEYYTPRAVTQFMVDMVDPKLGEKLLDPACGTGGFLTRSIEHFRKKYVKTVADRELLQQSINGVEKKQLPHLLCVTNLLLHGIDVPSNVPHENTLSRPLTDYGPKD
;
A
#
# COMPACT_ATOMS: atom_id res chain seq x y z
N MET A 1 0.46 -21.22 9.61
CA MET A 1 1.83 -20.97 10.13
C MET A 1 2.86 -21.01 8.98
N VAL A 2 2.53 -20.41 7.82
CA VAL A 2 3.32 -20.52 6.57
C VAL A 2 3.89 -19.16 6.10
N SER A 3 3.34 -18.03 6.55
CA SER A 3 3.73 -16.69 6.06
C SER A 3 5.08 -16.16 6.57
N SER A 4 5.57 -16.62 7.74
CA SER A 4 6.75 -16.02 8.37
C SER A 4 8.07 -16.40 7.70
N THR A 5 8.13 -17.52 6.98
CA THR A 5 9.37 -18.00 6.35
C THR A 5 9.71 -17.25 5.06
N GLN A 6 8.70 -16.88 4.26
CA GLN A 6 8.89 -16.18 2.99
C GLN A 6 9.42 -14.76 3.21
N ILE A 7 8.76 -13.98 4.08
CA ILE A 7 9.21 -12.62 4.42
C ILE A 7 10.60 -12.62 5.04
N LYS A 8 10.90 -13.58 5.91
CA LYS A 8 12.25 -13.73 6.47
C LYS A 8 13.30 -13.98 5.38
N THR A 9 12.99 -14.84 4.41
CA THR A 9 13.89 -15.12 3.28
C THR A 9 14.17 -13.85 2.47
N ILE A 10 13.13 -13.05 2.21
CA ILE A 10 13.29 -11.77 1.51
C ILE A 10 14.13 -10.78 2.35
N GLN A 11 13.82 -10.64 3.64
CA GLN A 11 14.61 -9.80 4.55
C GLN A 11 16.06 -10.26 4.65
N ASP A 12 16.33 -11.57 4.61
CA ASP A 12 17.68 -12.15 4.62
C ASP A 12 18.48 -11.81 3.35
N ILE A 13 17.82 -11.75 2.19
CA ILE A 13 18.44 -11.22 0.96
C ILE A 13 18.80 -9.75 1.16
N MET A 14 17.88 -8.95 1.71
CA MET A 14 18.09 -7.52 1.90
C MET A 14 19.16 -7.20 2.96
N ARG A 15 19.35 -8.06 3.96
CA ARG A 15 20.44 -7.93 4.96
C ARG A 15 21.84 -7.99 4.34
N LYS A 16 21.98 -8.55 3.13
CA LYS A 16 23.24 -8.58 2.39
C LYS A 16 23.53 -7.28 1.63
N ASP A 17 22.53 -6.40 1.49
CA ASP A 17 22.67 -5.15 0.76
C ASP A 17 23.20 -4.05 1.68
N VAL A 18 24.34 -3.47 1.33
CA VAL A 18 25.01 -2.41 2.11
C VAL A 18 24.23 -1.10 2.17
N GLY A 19 23.23 -0.94 1.29
CA GLY A 19 22.41 0.27 1.19
C GLY A 19 21.25 0.35 2.17
N VAL A 20 20.84 -0.79 2.76
CA VAL A 20 19.66 -0.87 3.62
C VAL A 20 20.06 -1.14 5.06
N ASP A 21 20.01 -0.09 5.87
CA ASP A 21 20.33 -0.16 7.30
C ASP A 21 19.06 -0.24 8.17
N GLY A 22 19.07 -1.19 9.10
CA GLY A 22 17.95 -1.44 9.99
C GLY A 22 16.70 -2.03 9.33
N ASP A 23 15.78 -2.51 10.16
CA ASP A 23 14.55 -3.17 9.71
C ASP A 23 13.54 -2.18 9.12
N ALA A 24 13.51 -0.92 9.59
CA ALA A 24 12.61 0.09 9.05
C ALA A 24 12.88 0.41 7.57
N GLN A 25 14.15 0.53 7.16
CA GLN A 25 14.48 0.73 5.74
C GLN A 25 14.16 -0.51 4.92
N ARG A 26 14.46 -1.72 5.42
CA ARG A 26 14.06 -2.98 4.74
C ARG A 26 12.56 -3.05 4.52
N ILE A 27 11.77 -2.71 5.54
CA ILE A 27 10.32 -2.66 5.45
C ILE A 27 9.87 -1.60 4.46
N GLY A 28 10.46 -0.41 4.46
CA GLY A 28 10.12 0.63 3.47
C GLY A 28 10.40 0.18 2.04
N GLN A 29 11.53 -0.49 1.82
CA GLN A 29 11.88 -1.07 0.51
C GLN A 29 10.90 -2.17 0.08
N LEU A 30 10.53 -3.07 0.99
CA LEU A 30 9.52 -4.09 0.69
C LEU A 30 8.16 -3.48 0.38
N THR A 31 7.77 -2.44 1.12
CA THR A 31 6.44 -1.85 1.02
C THR A 31 6.19 -1.28 -0.37
N TRP A 32 7.11 -0.53 -0.96
CA TRP A 32 6.89 0.07 -2.29
C TRP A 32 6.87 -1.00 -3.40
N MET A 33 7.71 -2.05 -3.28
CA MET A 33 7.72 -3.16 -4.24
C MET A 33 6.41 -3.93 -4.18
N ILE A 34 5.96 -4.24 -2.97
CA ILE A 34 4.68 -4.91 -2.71
C ILE A 34 3.51 -4.07 -3.22
N PHE A 35 3.52 -2.75 -2.97
CA PHE A 35 2.51 -1.85 -3.50
C PHE A 35 2.40 -1.95 -5.03
N LEU A 36 3.52 -1.87 -5.77
CA LEU A 36 3.50 -1.96 -7.23
C LEU A 36 3.02 -3.34 -7.72
N LYS A 37 3.41 -4.42 -7.03
CA LYS A 37 2.93 -5.78 -7.36
C LYS A 37 1.42 -5.90 -7.16
N ILE A 38 0.90 -5.44 -6.02
CA ILE A 38 -0.54 -5.44 -5.73
C ILE A 38 -1.28 -4.60 -6.77
N PHE A 39 -0.75 -3.41 -7.05
CA PHE A 39 -1.36 -2.51 -8.00
C PHE A 39 -1.47 -3.16 -9.37
N GLU A 40 -0.40 -3.77 -9.88
CA GLU A 40 -0.39 -4.53 -11.13
C GLU A 40 -1.48 -5.62 -11.20
N ASP A 41 -1.67 -6.41 -10.14
CA ASP A 41 -2.70 -7.45 -10.15
C ASP A 41 -4.12 -6.86 -10.14
N ARG A 42 -4.32 -5.73 -9.45
CA ARG A 42 -5.59 -4.98 -9.50
C ARG A 42 -5.81 -4.35 -10.87
N GLU A 43 -4.76 -3.84 -11.52
CA GLU A 43 -4.86 -3.34 -12.88
C GLU A 43 -5.29 -4.43 -13.86
N ARG A 44 -4.78 -5.66 -13.74
CA ARG A 44 -5.25 -6.78 -14.56
C ARG A 44 -6.74 -7.07 -14.35
N GLU A 45 -7.21 -7.03 -13.11
CA GLU A 45 -8.63 -7.18 -12.80
C GLU A 45 -9.45 -6.07 -13.47
N PHE A 46 -9.01 -4.81 -13.39
CA PHE A 46 -9.70 -3.68 -14.03
C PHE A 46 -9.67 -3.75 -15.56
N GLU A 47 -8.53 -4.12 -16.16
CA GLU A 47 -8.39 -4.33 -17.62
C GLU A 47 -9.33 -5.44 -18.13
N LEU A 48 -9.64 -6.44 -17.31
CA LEU A 48 -10.58 -7.52 -17.65
C LEU A 48 -12.05 -7.11 -17.48
N LEU A 49 -12.36 -6.27 -16.50
CA LEU A 49 -13.72 -5.87 -16.15
C LEU A 49 -14.21 -4.62 -16.89
N ASP A 50 -13.30 -3.73 -17.29
CA ASP A 50 -13.60 -2.47 -17.97
C ASP A 50 -12.66 -2.26 -19.18
N GLU A 51 -13.21 -2.44 -20.38
CA GLU A 51 -12.50 -2.23 -21.65
C GLU A 51 -12.00 -0.78 -21.84
N LYS A 52 -12.56 0.19 -21.11
CA LYS A 52 -12.16 1.60 -21.17
C LYS A 52 -11.10 1.95 -20.14
N TYR A 53 -10.74 1.02 -19.26
CA TYR A 53 -9.73 1.24 -18.25
C TYR A 53 -8.41 1.65 -18.90
N LYS A 54 -7.78 2.68 -18.33
CA LYS A 54 -6.44 3.13 -18.73
C LYS A 54 -5.59 3.25 -17.48
N SER A 55 -4.52 2.46 -17.46
CA SER A 55 -3.51 2.54 -16.41
C SER A 55 -3.00 3.98 -16.25
N PRO A 56 -2.90 4.49 -15.01
CA PRO A 56 -2.17 5.72 -14.74
C PRO A 56 -0.65 5.56 -14.94
N ILE A 57 -0.13 4.33 -14.87
CA ILE A 57 1.29 4.03 -15.02
C ILE A 57 1.60 3.78 -16.52
N PRO A 58 2.54 4.53 -17.13
CA PRO A 58 2.92 4.28 -18.52
C PRO A 58 3.49 2.87 -18.69
N GLU A 59 3.25 2.25 -19.85
CA GLU A 59 3.64 0.87 -20.16
C GLU A 59 5.02 0.46 -19.61
N PRO A 60 6.14 1.15 -19.92
CA PRO A 60 7.48 0.70 -19.50
C PRO A 60 7.66 0.57 -17.97
N PHE A 61 6.84 1.27 -17.19
CA PHE A 61 6.95 1.34 -15.74
C PHE A 61 5.98 0.41 -15.00
N ARG A 62 5.09 -0.28 -15.72
CA ARG A 62 4.20 -1.29 -15.14
C ARG A 62 5.01 -2.51 -14.71
N TRP A 63 4.68 -3.08 -13.55
CA TRP A 63 5.41 -4.20 -12.95
C TRP A 63 5.64 -5.35 -13.93
N ARG A 64 4.63 -5.69 -14.73
CA ARG A 64 4.72 -6.75 -15.75
C ARG A 64 5.85 -6.59 -16.77
N ASN A 65 6.29 -5.36 -17.03
CA ASN A 65 7.23 -5.07 -18.13
C ASN A 65 8.69 -5.02 -17.69
N TRP A 66 8.98 -4.85 -16.40
CA TRP A 66 10.35 -4.75 -15.90
C TRP A 66 10.67 -5.74 -14.78
N ALA A 67 9.67 -6.17 -14.01
CA ALA A 67 9.83 -6.99 -12.83
C ALA A 67 9.42 -8.45 -13.03
N ALA A 68 8.51 -8.76 -13.97
CA ALA A 68 7.91 -10.10 -14.07
C ALA A 68 8.82 -11.18 -14.66
N ASP A 69 9.76 -10.83 -15.54
CA ASP A 69 10.75 -11.76 -16.08
C ASP A 69 11.84 -12.05 -15.03
N PRO A 70 12.01 -13.31 -14.57
CA PRO A 70 13.05 -13.66 -13.61
C PRO A 70 14.48 -13.36 -14.09
N GLU A 71 14.70 -13.39 -15.41
CA GLU A 71 15.98 -13.13 -16.07
C GLU A 71 16.06 -11.71 -16.68
N GLY A 72 15.11 -10.83 -16.34
CA GLY A 72 15.07 -9.45 -16.82
C GLY A 72 16.17 -8.55 -16.21
N MET A 73 16.02 -7.23 -16.37
CA MET A 73 17.00 -6.22 -15.92
C MET A 73 17.57 -6.52 -14.52
N THR A 74 18.89 -6.46 -14.37
CA THR A 74 19.57 -6.72 -13.09
C THR A 74 20.83 -5.86 -12.95
N GLY A 75 21.49 -5.89 -11.79
CA GLY A 75 22.70 -5.11 -11.54
C GLY A 75 22.49 -3.61 -11.72
N ASP A 76 23.48 -2.91 -12.29
CA ASP A 76 23.47 -1.46 -12.42
C ASP A 76 22.32 -0.95 -13.31
N GLU A 77 21.92 -1.72 -14.32
CA GLU A 77 20.79 -1.40 -15.20
C GLU A 77 19.48 -1.30 -14.40
N LEU A 78 19.21 -2.27 -13.52
CA LEU A 78 18.01 -2.25 -12.69
C LEU A 78 18.04 -1.10 -11.67
N LEU A 79 19.20 -0.79 -11.10
CA LEU A 79 19.35 0.33 -10.17
C LEU A 79 19.12 1.67 -10.87
N ASP A 80 19.69 1.86 -12.05
CA ASP A 80 19.46 3.06 -12.86
C ASP A 80 17.97 3.20 -13.17
N PHE A 81 17.35 2.13 -13.68
CA PHE A 81 15.92 2.09 -13.97
C PHE A 81 15.07 2.51 -12.78
N VAL A 82 15.27 1.90 -11.61
CA VAL A 82 14.47 2.19 -10.41
C VAL A 82 14.70 3.60 -9.89
N ASN A 83 15.96 4.01 -9.76
CA ASN A 83 16.33 5.27 -9.13
C ASN A 83 16.02 6.49 -10.02
N ASN A 84 16.33 6.40 -11.31
CA ASN A 84 16.35 7.56 -12.21
C ASN A 84 15.15 7.62 -13.16
N HIS A 85 14.47 6.50 -13.42
CA HIS A 85 13.36 6.46 -14.37
C HIS A 85 12.02 6.14 -13.71
N LEU A 86 11.92 5.01 -13.00
CA LEU A 86 10.67 4.55 -12.37
C LEU A 86 10.17 5.57 -11.33
N PHE A 87 10.98 5.88 -10.32
CA PHE A 87 10.54 6.73 -9.22
C PHE A 87 10.27 8.16 -9.71
N ALA A 88 11.14 8.69 -10.59
CA ALA A 88 10.92 9.98 -11.23
C ALA A 88 9.56 10.00 -11.95
N LYS A 89 9.25 8.95 -12.72
CA LYS A 89 7.99 8.91 -13.45
C LYS A 89 6.75 8.82 -12.56
N LEU A 90 6.80 8.02 -11.49
CA LEU A 90 5.68 7.87 -10.56
C LEU A 90 5.40 9.18 -9.79
N LYS A 91 6.44 9.94 -9.47
CA LYS A 91 6.33 11.28 -8.85
C LYS A 91 5.75 12.34 -9.79
N GLU A 92 5.90 12.17 -11.09
CA GLU A 92 5.43 13.11 -12.13
C GLU A 92 4.10 12.70 -12.80
N LEU A 93 3.36 11.75 -12.23
CA LEU A 93 2.08 11.33 -12.79
C LEU A 93 1.09 12.51 -12.84
N ARG A 94 0.39 12.61 -13.98
CA ARG A 94 -0.68 13.61 -14.16
C ARG A 94 -1.93 13.18 -13.42
N VAL A 95 -2.35 13.99 -12.46
CA VAL A 95 -3.48 13.70 -11.54
C VAL A 95 -4.81 14.30 -12.00
N ASP A 96 -4.80 15.13 -13.03
CA ASP A 96 -5.88 16.02 -13.44
C ASP A 96 -7.21 15.32 -13.79
N LYS A 97 -7.18 14.01 -14.07
CA LYS A 97 -8.39 13.20 -14.34
C LYS A 97 -8.37 11.78 -13.80
N ASN A 98 -7.34 11.39 -13.05
CA ASN A 98 -7.20 10.02 -12.57
C ASN A 98 -6.91 10.02 -11.05
N PRO A 99 -7.92 9.80 -10.21
CA PRO A 99 -7.77 9.68 -8.76
C PRO A 99 -6.72 8.64 -8.34
N MET A 100 -6.53 7.57 -9.13
CA MET A 100 -5.49 6.58 -8.87
C MET A 100 -4.09 7.12 -9.15
N ALA A 101 -3.91 7.98 -10.17
CA ALA A 101 -2.64 8.65 -10.39
C ALA A 101 -2.26 9.55 -9.21
N TYR A 102 -3.24 10.19 -8.55
CA TYR A 102 -3.00 10.93 -7.31
C TYR A 102 -2.52 10.03 -6.19
N VAL A 103 -3.20 8.90 -5.95
CA VAL A 103 -2.80 7.91 -4.93
C VAL A 103 -1.36 7.44 -5.14
N ILE A 104 -1.00 7.05 -6.37
CA ILE A 104 0.35 6.57 -6.70
C ILE A 104 1.38 7.68 -6.50
N ARG A 105 1.09 8.89 -6.98
CA ARG A 105 2.01 10.01 -6.83
C ARG A 105 2.28 10.32 -5.36
N SER A 106 1.24 10.42 -4.54
CA SER A 106 1.37 10.66 -3.10
C SER A 106 2.12 9.51 -2.40
N ALA A 107 1.84 8.26 -2.78
CA ALA A 107 2.51 7.08 -2.24
C ALA A 107 4.01 7.00 -2.61
N PHE A 108 4.45 7.72 -3.64
CA PHE A 108 5.85 7.74 -4.08
C PHE A 108 6.56 9.08 -3.88
N GLU A 109 5.89 10.17 -3.48
CA GLU A 109 6.44 11.53 -3.38
C GLU A 109 7.80 11.58 -2.69
N ASP A 110 7.87 11.06 -1.46
CA ASP A 110 9.10 10.96 -0.66
C ASP A 110 9.72 9.54 -0.67
N ALA A 111 9.33 8.68 -1.61
CA ALA A 111 9.92 7.35 -1.74
C ALA A 111 11.31 7.42 -2.38
N TYR A 112 12.24 6.63 -1.83
CA TYR A 112 13.59 6.42 -2.34
C TYR A 112 13.93 4.94 -2.29
N ASN A 113 14.66 4.47 -3.30
CA ASN A 113 15.28 3.15 -3.24
C ASN A 113 16.63 3.26 -2.52
N TYR A 114 16.77 2.47 -1.45
CA TYR A 114 17.98 2.43 -0.64
C TYR A 114 18.89 1.26 -1.02
N MET A 115 18.38 0.23 -1.72
CA MET A 115 19.21 -0.90 -2.15
C MET A 115 20.30 -0.44 -3.13
N LYS A 116 21.54 -0.88 -2.89
CA LYS A 116 22.73 -0.55 -3.68
C LYS A 116 23.18 -1.69 -4.58
N SER A 117 22.62 -2.89 -4.42
CA SER A 117 22.88 -4.03 -5.31
C SER A 117 21.66 -4.37 -6.14
N GLY A 118 21.74 -4.10 -7.45
CA GLY A 118 20.66 -4.48 -8.37
C GLY A 118 20.48 -5.99 -8.47
N GLN A 119 21.53 -6.78 -8.21
CA GLN A 119 21.44 -8.24 -8.16
C GLN A 119 20.62 -8.71 -6.95
N LEU A 120 20.80 -8.09 -5.78
CA LEU A 120 19.98 -8.39 -4.60
C LEU A 120 18.55 -7.87 -4.78
N LEU A 121 18.38 -6.69 -5.37
CA LEU A 121 17.06 -6.14 -5.70
C LEU A 121 16.29 -7.08 -6.64
N ARG A 122 16.94 -7.60 -7.69
CA ARG A 122 16.37 -8.63 -8.59
C ARG A 122 15.97 -9.90 -7.82
N GLN A 123 16.82 -10.39 -6.92
CA GLN A 123 16.46 -11.55 -6.08
C GLN A 123 15.22 -11.30 -5.21
N VAL A 124 15.10 -10.10 -4.63
CA VAL A 124 13.90 -9.71 -3.87
C VAL A 124 12.66 -9.68 -4.77
N ILE A 125 12.75 -9.05 -5.94
CA ILE A 125 11.65 -8.98 -6.92
C ILE A 125 11.22 -10.38 -7.36
N ASN A 126 12.16 -11.26 -7.68
CA ASN A 126 11.86 -12.62 -8.08
C ASN A 126 11.16 -13.39 -6.96
N LYS A 127 11.61 -13.24 -5.70
CA LYS A 127 10.92 -13.81 -4.54
C LYS A 127 9.52 -13.27 -4.37
N LEU A 128 9.31 -11.97 -4.54
CA LEU A 128 7.97 -11.39 -4.50
C LEU A 128 7.06 -11.97 -5.60
N ASN A 129 7.57 -12.19 -6.82
CA ASN A 129 6.80 -12.81 -7.90
C ASN A 129 6.47 -14.29 -7.64
N GLU A 130 7.40 -15.03 -7.05
CA GLU A 130 7.22 -16.45 -6.69
C GLU A 130 6.22 -16.61 -5.54
N ASP A 131 6.34 -15.77 -4.52
CA ASP A 131 5.62 -15.90 -3.25
C ASP A 131 4.24 -15.22 -3.28
N LEU A 132 4.00 -14.25 -4.20
CA LEU A 132 2.79 -13.43 -4.24
C LEU A 132 2.04 -13.54 -5.58
N ASP A 133 1.18 -14.53 -5.72
CA ASP A 133 0.18 -14.65 -6.82
C ASP A 133 -1.23 -14.26 -6.33
N PHE A 134 -1.62 -13.00 -6.51
CA PHE A 134 -2.87 -12.47 -5.95
C PHE A 134 -4.15 -13.00 -6.63
N ASN A 135 -4.04 -13.72 -7.75
CA ASN A 135 -5.21 -14.25 -8.46
C ASN A 135 -5.81 -15.50 -7.81
N ARG A 136 -5.15 -16.08 -6.81
CA ARG A 136 -5.66 -17.24 -6.07
C ARG A 136 -6.29 -16.77 -4.77
N THR A 137 -7.55 -17.11 -4.51
CA THR A 137 -8.27 -16.71 -3.28
C THR A 137 -7.57 -17.14 -1.98
N LYS A 138 -6.74 -18.20 -2.04
CA LYS A 138 -5.87 -18.62 -0.92
C LYS A 138 -4.77 -17.60 -0.57
N ASP A 139 -4.37 -16.76 -1.52
CA ASP A 139 -3.17 -15.93 -1.42
C ASP A 139 -3.48 -14.54 -0.84
N ARG A 140 -4.75 -14.09 -0.85
CA ARG A 140 -5.18 -12.86 -0.15
C ARG A 140 -5.04 -12.98 1.38
N HIS A 141 -5.32 -14.15 1.94
CA HIS A 141 -5.10 -14.43 3.36
C HIS A 141 -3.60 -14.51 3.69
N LEU A 142 -2.83 -15.19 2.83
CA LEU A 142 -1.36 -15.25 2.96
C LEU A 142 -0.75 -13.85 2.94
N PHE A 143 -1.25 -12.97 2.06
CA PHE A 143 -0.80 -11.60 1.99
C PHE A 143 -1.14 -10.81 3.26
N ASN A 144 -2.37 -10.89 3.75
CA ASN A 144 -2.74 -10.22 5.00
C ASN A 144 -1.82 -10.67 6.15
N ASP A 145 -1.48 -11.95 6.22
CA ASP A 145 -0.53 -12.46 7.22
C ASP A 145 0.89 -11.89 7.02
N ILE A 146 1.35 -11.79 5.77
CA ILE A 146 2.63 -11.16 5.40
C ILE A 146 2.66 -9.69 5.81
N TYR A 147 1.61 -8.95 5.49
CA TYR A 147 1.49 -7.53 5.79
C TYR A 147 1.41 -7.27 7.29
N GLU A 148 0.61 -8.05 8.03
CA GLU A 148 0.59 -7.97 9.49
C GLU A 148 1.94 -8.35 10.11
N GLN A 149 2.69 -9.26 9.50
CA GLN A 149 4.06 -9.55 9.93
C GLN A 149 4.98 -8.34 9.68
N ILE A 150 4.90 -7.70 8.52
CA ILE A 150 5.65 -6.47 8.22
C ILE A 150 5.32 -5.38 9.26
N LEU A 151 4.05 -5.20 9.60
CA LEU A 151 3.64 -4.22 10.62
C LEU A 151 4.18 -4.55 12.02
N LYS A 152 4.15 -5.83 12.42
CA LYS A 152 4.70 -6.29 13.71
C LYS A 152 6.21 -6.16 13.77
N ASP A 153 6.90 -6.47 12.68
CA ASP A 153 8.35 -6.30 12.55
C ASP A 153 8.69 -4.81 12.62
N LEU A 154 7.91 -3.95 11.94
CA LEU A 154 8.08 -2.50 12.01
C LEU A 154 7.91 -1.99 13.45
N GLN A 155 6.88 -2.45 14.14
CA GLN A 155 6.62 -2.12 15.55
C GLN A 155 7.81 -2.49 16.46
N SER A 156 8.50 -3.60 16.13
CA SER A 156 9.60 -4.16 16.92
C SER A 156 10.97 -3.58 16.55
N ALA A 157 11.11 -3.02 15.33
CA ALA A 157 12.34 -2.49 14.74
C ALA A 157 12.81 -1.14 15.27
N GLY A 158 12.06 -0.48 16.16
CA GLY A 158 12.43 0.82 16.72
C GLY A 158 11.31 1.47 17.53
N ASN A 159 11.34 2.81 17.69
CA ASN A 159 10.25 3.61 18.29
C ASN A 159 8.96 3.66 17.44
N ALA A 160 8.65 2.60 16.70
CA ALA A 160 7.50 2.53 15.80
C ALA A 160 6.15 2.34 16.52
N GLY A 161 6.13 2.34 17.85
CA GLY A 161 4.91 2.55 18.64
C GLY A 161 4.18 3.86 18.27
N GLU A 162 4.82 4.77 17.52
CA GLU A 162 4.22 5.99 16.99
C GLU A 162 3.10 5.77 15.95
N TYR A 163 3.06 4.65 15.21
CA TYR A 163 2.18 4.52 14.02
C TYR A 163 1.21 3.34 14.03
N TYR A 164 1.31 2.47 15.03
CA TYR A 164 0.56 1.23 15.08
C TYR A 164 -0.26 1.13 16.35
N THR A 165 -1.57 1.07 16.17
CA THR A 165 -2.51 0.72 17.24
C THR A 165 -2.78 -0.79 17.20
N PRO A 166 -2.62 -1.51 18.33
CA PRO A 166 -2.87 -2.95 18.39
C PRO A 166 -4.25 -3.32 17.84
N ARG A 167 -4.32 -4.38 17.03
CA ARG A 167 -5.57 -4.79 16.36
C ARG A 167 -6.75 -4.99 17.31
N ALA A 168 -6.50 -5.52 18.51
CA ALA A 168 -7.51 -5.70 19.53
C ALA A 168 -8.15 -4.37 19.96
N VAL A 169 -7.37 -3.29 20.05
CA VAL A 169 -7.86 -1.95 20.42
C VAL A 169 -8.67 -1.35 19.27
N THR A 170 -8.15 -1.40 18.04
CA THR A 170 -8.89 -0.89 16.87
C THR A 170 -10.21 -1.63 16.66
N GLN A 171 -10.22 -2.96 16.85
CA GLN A 171 -11.43 -3.77 16.75
C GLN A 171 -12.44 -3.40 17.83
N PHE A 172 -11.99 -3.34 19.09
CA PHE A 172 -12.84 -2.96 20.21
C PHE A 172 -13.50 -1.59 19.98
N MET A 173 -12.73 -0.58 19.59
CA MET A 173 -13.27 0.75 19.34
C MET A 173 -14.29 0.76 18.20
N VAL A 174 -14.02 0.07 17.08
CA VAL A 174 -14.95 -0.03 15.96
C VAL A 174 -16.23 -0.78 16.36
N ASP A 175 -16.13 -1.83 17.17
CA ASP A 175 -17.30 -2.56 17.66
C ASP A 175 -18.16 -1.72 18.62
N MET A 176 -17.53 -0.86 19.43
CA MET A 176 -18.22 0.05 20.34
C MET A 176 -18.89 1.23 19.61
N VAL A 177 -18.22 1.80 18.60
CA VAL A 177 -18.78 2.87 17.76
C VAL A 177 -19.88 2.33 16.85
N ASP A 178 -19.72 1.09 16.37
CA ASP A 178 -20.69 0.40 15.51
C ASP A 178 -21.12 1.24 14.28
N PRO A 179 -20.17 1.73 13.47
CA PRO A 179 -20.47 2.67 12.39
C PRO A 179 -21.43 2.06 11.37
N LYS A 180 -22.29 2.89 10.78
CA LYS A 180 -23.30 2.49 9.79
C LYS A 180 -22.86 2.81 8.38
N LEU A 181 -23.23 1.93 7.44
CA LEU A 181 -22.97 2.17 6.03
C LEU A 181 -23.68 3.46 5.58
N GLY A 182 -22.94 4.35 4.91
CA GLY A 182 -23.41 5.68 4.52
C GLY A 182 -22.99 6.81 5.48
N GLU A 183 -22.47 6.49 6.65
CA GLU A 183 -21.78 7.46 7.51
C GLU A 183 -20.38 7.74 6.98
N LYS A 184 -19.90 8.97 7.18
CA LYS A 184 -18.50 9.32 6.88
C LYS A 184 -17.63 8.98 8.08
N LEU A 185 -16.61 8.16 7.84
CA LEU A 185 -15.56 7.87 8.79
C LEU A 185 -14.31 8.68 8.43
N LEU A 186 -13.70 9.30 9.44
CA LEU A 186 -12.45 10.02 9.32
C LEU A 186 -11.45 9.53 10.38
N ASP A 187 -10.27 9.14 9.94
CA ASP A 187 -9.10 8.96 10.80
C ASP A 187 -8.02 10.02 10.45
N PRO A 188 -7.94 11.13 11.21
CA PRO A 188 -7.07 12.25 10.88
C PRO A 188 -5.58 11.99 11.14
N ALA A 189 -5.21 10.82 11.65
CA ALA A 189 -3.83 10.40 11.89
C ALA A 189 -3.74 8.88 11.69
N CYS A 190 -4.05 8.43 10.47
CA CYS A 190 -4.44 7.05 10.24
C CYS A 190 -3.30 6.03 10.37
N GLY A 191 -2.04 6.47 10.45
CA GLY A 191 -0.88 5.59 10.54
C GLY A 191 -0.91 4.59 9.40
N THR A 192 -0.87 3.29 9.73
CA THR A 192 -0.94 2.20 8.74
C THR A 192 -2.37 1.77 8.37
N GLY A 193 -3.37 2.62 8.66
CA GLY A 193 -4.78 2.46 8.28
C GLY A 193 -5.59 1.53 9.21
N GLY A 194 -5.18 1.36 10.47
CA GLY A 194 -5.74 0.31 11.32
C GLY A 194 -7.21 0.47 11.71
N PHE A 195 -7.67 1.69 11.99
CA PHE A 195 -9.10 1.94 12.20
C PHE A 195 -9.88 1.83 10.90
N LEU A 196 -9.33 2.36 9.80
CA LEU A 196 -9.97 2.33 8.49
C LEU A 196 -10.27 0.90 8.03
N THR A 197 -9.29 -0.01 8.12
CA THR A 197 -9.50 -1.39 7.68
C THR A 197 -10.45 -2.17 8.57
N ARG A 198 -10.44 -1.92 9.89
CA ARG A 198 -11.40 -2.54 10.82
C ARG A 198 -12.83 -2.07 10.55
N SER A 199 -13.01 -0.81 10.23
CA SER A 199 -14.31 -0.28 9.81
C SER A 199 -14.77 -0.86 8.47
N ILE A 200 -13.86 -1.04 7.50
CA ILE A 200 -14.17 -1.73 6.24
C ILE A 200 -14.65 -3.17 6.50
N GLU A 201 -13.95 -3.93 7.35
CA GLU A 201 -14.37 -5.29 7.73
C GLU A 201 -15.73 -5.29 8.44
N HIS A 202 -15.94 -4.34 9.35
CA HIS A 202 -17.21 -4.17 10.06
C HIS A 202 -18.37 -3.92 9.08
N PHE A 203 -18.19 -2.97 8.16
CA PHE A 203 -19.19 -2.67 7.14
C PHE A 203 -19.49 -3.86 6.25
N ARG A 204 -18.44 -4.57 5.80
CA ARG A 204 -18.59 -5.77 4.98
C ARG A 204 -19.36 -6.87 5.67
N LYS A 205 -19.07 -7.11 6.95
CA LYS A 205 -19.72 -8.16 7.72
C LYS A 205 -21.20 -7.89 7.98
N LYS A 206 -21.58 -6.62 8.18
CA LYS A 206 -22.94 -6.26 8.62
C LYS A 206 -23.84 -5.71 7.51
N TYR A 207 -23.32 -4.94 6.58
CA TYR A 207 -24.12 -4.10 5.68
C TYR A 207 -23.95 -4.41 4.20
N VAL A 208 -22.75 -4.75 3.74
CA VAL A 208 -22.47 -4.87 2.29
C VAL A 208 -23.03 -6.17 1.70
N LYS A 209 -24.03 -6.05 0.81
CA LYS A 209 -24.62 -7.18 0.09
C LYS A 209 -24.66 -6.98 -1.43
N THR A 210 -24.64 -5.72 -1.87
CA THR A 210 -24.79 -5.32 -3.27
C THR A 210 -23.58 -4.53 -3.77
N VAL A 211 -23.53 -4.26 -5.08
CA VAL A 211 -22.51 -3.38 -5.68
C VAL A 211 -22.66 -1.95 -5.16
N ALA A 212 -23.90 -1.45 -5.05
CA ALA A 212 -24.17 -0.12 -4.50
C ALA A 212 -23.66 0.03 -3.05
N ASP A 213 -23.80 -1.02 -2.23
CA ASP A 213 -23.25 -0.99 -0.86
C ASP A 213 -21.72 -0.91 -0.86
N ARG A 214 -21.05 -1.54 -1.84
CA ARG A 214 -19.59 -1.45 -1.98
C ARG A 214 -19.16 -0.05 -2.35
N GLU A 215 -19.85 0.60 -3.28
CA GLU A 215 -19.58 1.99 -3.66
C GLU A 215 -19.76 2.93 -2.46
N LEU A 216 -20.84 2.76 -1.69
CA LEU A 216 -21.11 3.55 -0.50
C LEU A 216 -20.03 3.33 0.58
N LEU A 217 -19.57 2.10 0.77
CA LEU A 217 -18.45 1.78 1.66
C LEU A 217 -17.19 2.53 1.24
N GLN A 218 -16.84 2.53 -0.05
CA GLN A 218 -15.63 3.20 -0.55
C GLN A 218 -15.67 4.71 -0.29
N GLN A 219 -16.85 5.33 -0.45
CA GLN A 219 -17.06 6.76 -0.18
C GLN A 219 -17.04 7.11 1.32
N SER A 220 -17.25 6.13 2.20
CA SER A 220 -17.34 6.32 3.65
C SER A 220 -15.96 6.42 4.31
N ILE A 221 -14.88 5.97 3.66
CA ILE A 221 -13.54 5.88 4.27
C ILE A 221 -12.71 7.12 3.94
N ASN A 222 -12.30 7.86 4.96
CA ASN A 222 -11.45 9.04 4.85
C ASN A 222 -10.35 8.99 5.90
N GLY A 223 -9.18 9.53 5.60
CA GLY A 223 -8.08 9.59 6.54
C GLY A 223 -7.02 10.59 6.14
N VAL A 224 -6.06 10.85 7.01
CA VAL A 224 -4.88 11.68 6.69
C VAL A 224 -3.68 11.07 7.40
N GLU A 225 -2.56 10.94 6.69
CA GLU A 225 -1.28 10.53 7.28
C GLU A 225 -0.16 11.40 6.76
N LYS A 226 0.71 11.86 7.67
CA LYS A 226 1.75 12.84 7.40
C LYS A 226 3.09 12.20 7.01
N LYS A 227 3.38 11.00 7.49
CA LYS A 227 4.67 10.33 7.24
C LYS A 227 4.53 9.37 6.06
N GLN A 228 5.49 9.44 5.14
CA GLN A 228 5.49 8.66 3.90
C GLN A 228 5.31 7.16 4.11
N LEU A 229 6.09 6.54 5.00
CA LEU A 229 6.07 5.09 5.18
C LEU A 229 4.72 4.60 5.75
N PRO A 230 4.19 5.16 6.86
CA PRO A 230 2.84 4.84 7.32
C PRO A 230 1.76 5.10 6.25
N HIS A 231 1.85 6.20 5.50
CA HIS A 231 0.90 6.52 4.42
C HIS A 231 0.90 5.45 3.32
N LEU A 232 2.08 5.08 2.81
CA LEU A 232 2.24 4.03 1.80
C LEU A 232 1.70 2.69 2.31
N LEU A 233 1.98 2.34 3.58
CA LEU A 233 1.42 1.16 4.24
C LEU A 233 -0.12 1.24 4.27
N CYS A 234 -0.69 2.37 4.71
CA CYS A 234 -2.13 2.60 4.77
C CYS A 234 -2.81 2.41 3.40
N VAL A 235 -2.32 3.10 2.37
CA VAL A 235 -2.87 3.00 1.01
C VAL A 235 -2.80 1.56 0.49
N THR A 236 -1.67 0.89 0.69
CA THR A 236 -1.50 -0.53 0.34
C THR A 236 -2.54 -1.39 1.05
N ASN A 237 -2.72 -1.18 2.36
CA ASN A 237 -3.68 -1.89 3.19
C ASN A 237 -5.13 -1.68 2.70
N LEU A 238 -5.49 -0.46 2.29
CA LEU A 238 -6.82 -0.16 1.76
C LEU A 238 -7.07 -0.84 0.42
N LEU A 239 -6.10 -0.85 -0.49
CA LEU A 239 -6.18 -1.59 -1.77
C LEU A 239 -6.46 -3.08 -1.54
N LEU A 240 -5.77 -3.67 -0.57
CA LEU A 240 -5.93 -5.08 -0.17
C LEU A 240 -7.25 -5.35 0.51
N HIS A 241 -7.76 -4.37 1.25
CA HIS A 241 -9.11 -4.37 1.78
C HIS A 241 -10.11 -3.88 0.75
N GLY A 242 -9.83 -3.98 -0.56
CA GLY A 242 -10.81 -3.81 -1.63
C GLY A 242 -11.39 -2.41 -1.74
N ILE A 243 -10.64 -1.39 -1.32
CA ILE A 243 -10.87 -0.01 -1.74
C ILE A 243 -10.14 0.14 -3.07
N ASP A 244 -10.87 0.37 -4.15
CA ASP A 244 -10.31 0.37 -5.50
C ASP A 244 -9.49 1.63 -5.76
N VAL A 245 -9.90 2.77 -5.18
CA VAL A 245 -9.20 4.05 -5.28
C VAL A 245 -9.17 4.74 -3.91
N PRO A 246 -8.11 4.58 -3.11
CA PRO A 246 -8.01 5.18 -1.77
C PRO A 246 -7.58 6.68 -1.84
N SER A 247 -8.21 7.48 -2.72
CA SER A 247 -7.88 8.90 -2.90
C SER A 247 -8.29 9.79 -1.73
N ASN A 248 -9.19 9.31 -0.87
CA ASN A 248 -9.66 10.02 0.33
C ASN A 248 -8.69 9.89 1.52
N VAL A 249 -7.48 9.39 1.29
CA VAL A 249 -6.40 9.30 2.30
C VAL A 249 -5.17 10.02 1.78
N PRO A 250 -5.15 11.37 1.78
CA PRO A 250 -3.99 12.16 1.36
C PRO A 250 -2.77 11.98 2.26
N HIS A 251 -1.59 12.14 1.66
CA HIS A 251 -0.31 12.27 2.35
C HIS A 251 -0.13 13.75 2.74
N GLU A 252 -0.70 14.15 3.86
CA GLU A 252 -0.79 15.56 4.25
C GLU A 252 -0.63 15.77 5.75
N ASN A 253 -0.40 17.03 6.14
CA ASN A 253 -0.46 17.42 7.53
C ASN A 253 -1.89 17.86 7.86
N THR A 254 -2.60 17.06 8.66
CA THR A 254 -3.97 17.34 9.14
C THR A 254 -4.11 18.72 9.77
N LEU A 255 -3.06 19.22 10.42
CA LEU A 255 -3.07 20.52 11.11
C LEU A 255 -2.55 21.67 10.23
N SER A 256 -2.43 21.47 8.91
CA SER A 256 -1.97 22.51 7.98
C SER A 256 -3.00 23.61 7.73
N ARG A 257 -4.29 23.28 7.86
CA ARG A 257 -5.41 24.23 7.74
C ARG A 257 -5.94 24.57 9.15
N PRO A 258 -6.12 25.85 9.48
CA PRO A 258 -6.78 26.25 10.72
C PRO A 258 -8.18 25.63 10.87
N LEU A 259 -8.54 25.22 12.10
CA LEU A 259 -9.85 24.62 12.37
C LEU A 259 -11.02 25.53 11.95
N THR A 260 -10.84 26.85 12.08
CA THR A 260 -11.83 27.87 11.71
C THR A 260 -12.16 27.90 10.22
N ASP A 261 -11.28 27.35 9.39
CA ASP A 261 -11.45 27.40 7.95
C ASP A 261 -12.30 26.23 7.46
N TYR A 262 -12.47 25.16 8.24
CA TYR A 262 -13.32 24.02 7.90
C TYR A 262 -14.81 24.39 7.98
N GLY A 263 -15.57 23.99 6.97
CA GLY A 263 -17.01 24.21 6.91
C GLY A 263 -17.80 22.92 6.66
N PRO A 264 -19.14 22.97 6.60
CA PRO A 264 -20.01 21.79 6.41
C PRO A 264 -19.79 21.00 5.11
N LYS A 265 -18.96 21.50 4.20
CA LYS A 265 -18.62 20.85 2.92
C LYS A 265 -17.37 19.98 3.01
N ASP A 266 -16.51 20.24 3.99
CA ASP A 266 -15.31 19.45 4.29
C ASP A 266 -15.72 18.20 5.10
#